data_AF-A0A2K9ZHT6-F1
#
_entry.id   AF-A0A2K9ZHT6-F1
#
_cell.length_a   1.000
_cell.length_b   1.000
_cell.length_c   1.000
_cell.angle_alpha   90.00
_cell.angle_beta   90.00
_cell.angle_gamma   90.00
#
_symmetry.space_group_name_H-M   'P 1'
#
loop_
_entity.id
_entity.type
_entity.pdbx_description
1 polymer ?
#
loop_
_entity_poly.entity_id
_entity_poly.type
_entity_poly.pdbx_seq_one_letter_code
_entity_poly.pdbx_strand_id
1 'polypeptide(L)' 'MHETAEATVTRKSEEELKELASLARLVAYARENARELNAEFSAYCLDLALGALLQDLDRSGASLSQANGQDSFLPGTRH' A
#
# COMPACT_ATOMS: atom_id res chain seq x y z
N MET A 1 13.73 24.97 -11.86
CA MET A 1 12.84 24.88 -10.68
C MET A 1 11.87 23.70 -10.84
N HIS A 2 12.36 22.46 -10.94
CA HIS A 2 11.52 21.26 -11.12
C HIS A 2 11.65 20.24 -9.97
N GLU A 3 12.38 20.58 -8.90
CA GLU A 3 12.81 19.62 -7.87
C GLU A 3 11.79 19.43 -6.72
N THR A 4 10.67 20.14 -6.72
CA THR A 4 9.69 20.11 -5.62
C THR A 4 8.48 19.22 -5.89
N ALA A 5 8.19 18.85 -7.15
CA ALA A 5 7.00 18.09 -7.50
C ALA A 5 7.16 16.59 -7.23
N GLU A 6 8.29 15.97 -7.59
CA GLU A 6 8.48 14.52 -7.41
C GLU A 6 8.65 14.12 -5.94
N ALA A 7 9.35 14.93 -5.15
CA ALA A 7 9.57 14.67 -3.72
C ALA A 7 8.29 14.76 -2.86
N THR A 8 7.22 15.40 -3.35
CA THR A 8 5.93 15.45 -2.63
C THR A 8 5.03 14.27 -3.00
N VAL A 9 5.08 13.81 -4.25
CA VAL A 9 4.32 12.64 -4.73
C VAL A 9 4.81 11.34 -4.09
N THR A 10 6.13 11.18 -3.95
CA THR A 10 6.72 9.99 -3.32
C THR A 10 6.40 9.89 -1.83
N ARG A 11 6.55 10.99 -1.07
CA ARG A 11 6.18 11.03 0.36
C ARG A 11 4.70 10.76 0.60
N LYS A 12 3.82 11.33 -0.22
CA LYS A 12 2.38 11.09 -0.12
C LYS A 12 2.06 9.60 -0.33
N SER A 13 2.74 8.97 -1.28
CA SER A 13 2.56 7.52 -1.56
C SER A 13 3.11 6.63 -0.42
N GLU A 14 4.19 7.02 0.24
CA GLU A 14 4.71 6.33 1.42
C GLU A 14 3.78 6.45 2.63
N GLU A 15 3.17 7.63 2.84
CA GLU A 15 2.14 7.84 3.86
C GLU A 15 0.91 6.98 3.60
N GLU A 16 0.41 6.94 2.36
CA GLU A 16 -0.71 6.09 1.95
C GLU A 16 -0.42 4.59 2.19
N LEU A 17 0.79 4.11 1.84
CA LEU A 17 1.20 2.74 2.15
C LEU A 17 1.22 2.47 3.67
N LYS A 18 1.72 3.43 4.45
CA LYS A 18 1.81 3.29 5.91
C LYS A 18 0.42 3.26 6.54
N GLU A 19 -0.51 4.05 6.04
CA GLU A 19 -1.91 4.04 6.45
C GLU A 19 -2.56 2.70 6.11
N LEU A 20 -2.38 2.21 4.88
CA LEU A 20 -2.91 0.93 4.44
C LEU A 20 -2.37 -0.25 5.28
N ALA A 21 -1.06 -0.24 5.58
CA ALA A 21 -0.43 -1.23 6.46
C ALA A 21 -0.89 -1.11 7.92
N SER A 22 -1.27 0.09 8.36
CA SER A 22 -1.83 0.31 9.70
C SER A 22 -3.26 -0.21 9.78
N LEU A 23 -4.06 0.01 8.73
CA LEU A 23 -5.43 -0.51 8.62
C LEU A 23 -5.44 -2.05 8.55
N ALA A 24 -4.56 -2.67 7.77
CA ALA A 24 -4.42 -4.12 7.71
C ALA A 24 -4.11 -4.73 9.10
N ARG A 25 -3.21 -4.10 9.86
CA ARG A 25 -2.90 -4.51 11.24
C ARG A 25 -4.11 -4.38 12.17
N LEU A 26 -4.88 -3.30 12.05
CA LEU A 26 -6.09 -3.11 12.84
C LEU A 26 -7.15 -4.19 12.53
N VAL A 27 -7.38 -4.49 11.25
CA VAL A 27 -8.34 -5.53 10.83
C VAL A 27 -7.90 -6.91 11.31
N ALA A 28 -6.60 -7.22 11.24
CA ALA A 28 -6.07 -8.48 11.76
C ALA A 28 -6.29 -8.62 13.28
N TYR A 29 -6.09 -7.54 14.04
CA TYR A 29 -6.38 -7.51 15.47
C TYR A 29 -7.88 -7.68 15.76
N ALA A 30 -8.74 -6.95 15.04
CA ALA A 30 -10.19 -7.05 15.19
C ALA A 30 -10.69 -8.47 14.86
N ARG A 31 -10.10 -9.13 13.87
CA ARG A 31 -10.40 -10.52 13.53
C ARG A 31 -10.09 -11.45 14.69
N GLU A 32 -8.92 -11.30 15.30
CA GLU A 32 -8.54 -12.15 16.44
C GLU A 32 -9.50 -11.96 17.61
N ASN A 33 -9.84 -10.71 17.93
CA ASN A 33 -10.86 -10.41 18.94
C ASN A 33 -12.22 -11.02 18.59
N ALA A 34 -12.64 -10.97 17.32
CA ALA A 34 -13.89 -11.58 16.88
C ALA A 34 -13.88 -13.11 17.06
N ARG A 35 -12.74 -13.78 16.85
CA ARG A 35 -12.58 -15.21 17.12
C ARG A 35 -12.64 -15.52 18.61
N GLU A 36 -11.95 -14.73 19.44
CA GLU A 36 -11.99 -14.86 20.90
C GLU A 36 -13.41 -14.67 21.46
N LEU A 37 -14.22 -13.80 20.85
CA LEU A 37 -15.61 -13.56 21.22
C LEU A 37 -16.62 -14.56 20.60
N ASN A 38 -16.16 -15.60 19.89
CA ASN A 38 -17.00 -16.54 19.14
C ASN A 38 -17.93 -15.87 18.11
N ALA A 39 -17.53 -14.71 17.58
CA ALA A 39 -18.26 -14.00 16.53
C ALA A 39 -17.78 -14.46 15.15
N GLU A 40 -18.03 -15.73 14.80
CA GLU A 40 -17.49 -16.38 13.59
C GLU A 40 -17.83 -15.63 12.30
N PHE A 41 -19.06 -15.14 12.16
CA PHE A 41 -19.45 -14.37 10.98
C PHE A 41 -18.68 -13.05 10.86
N SER A 42 -18.48 -12.34 11.98
CA SER A 42 -17.66 -11.13 12.01
C SER A 42 -16.20 -11.43 11.68
N ALA A 43 -15.64 -12.52 12.23
CA ALA A 43 -14.28 -12.95 11.93
C ALA A 43 -14.10 -13.28 10.44
N TYR A 44 -15.08 -13.93 9.82
CA TYR A 44 -15.09 -14.21 8.38
C TYR A 44 -15.10 -12.93 7.53
N CYS A 45 -15.97 -11.97 7.86
CA CYS A 45 -16.00 -10.68 7.17
C CYS A 45 -14.66 -9.93 7.29
N LEU A 46 -14.03 -10.01 8.46
CA LEU A 46 -12.71 -9.39 8.71
C LEU A 46 -11.59 -10.12 7.96
N ASP A 47 -11.66 -11.44 7.79
CA ASP A 47 -10.75 -12.21 6.95
C ASP A 47 -10.82 -11.77 5.47
N LEU A 48 -12.03 -11.56 4.95
CA LEU A 48 -12.23 -11.04 3.58
C LEU A 48 -11.66 -9.63 3.43
N ALA A 49 -11.95 -8.74 4.39
CA ALA A 49 -11.44 -7.36 4.38
C ALA A 49 -9.91 -7.33 4.46
N LEU A 50 -9.30 -8.18 5.30
CA LEU A 50 -7.86 -8.29 5.42
C LEU A 50 -7.22 -8.78 4.11
N GLY A 51 -7.85 -9.76 3.45
CA GLY A 51 -7.40 -10.25 2.15
C GLY A 51 -7.40 -9.18 1.05
N ALA A 52 -8.39 -8.28 1.04
CA ALA A 52 -8.43 -7.15 0.11
C ALA A 52 -7.32 -6.13 0.42
N LEU A 53 -7.12 -5.80 1.70
CA LEU A 53 -6.08 -4.84 2.13
C LEU A 53 -4.65 -5.33 1.79
N LEU A 54 -4.39 -6.63 1.93
CA LEU A 54 -3.09 -7.22 1.56
C LEU A 54 -2.85 -7.14 0.04
N GLN A 55 -3.87 -7.40 -0.78
CA GLN A 55 -3.76 -7.24 -2.24
C GLN A 55 -3.49 -5.79 -2.64
N ASP A 56 -4.15 -4.82 -1.98
CA ASP A 56 -3.92 -3.40 -2.24
C ASP A 56 -2.51 -2.95 -1.81
N LEU A 57 -1.97 -3.51 -0.72
CA LEU A 57 -0.59 -3.28 -0.30
C LEU A 57 0.42 -3.79 -1.32
N ASP A 58 0.25 -5.03 -1.80
CA ASP A 58 1.12 -5.62 -2.82
C ASP A 58 1.09 -4.80 -4.12
N ARG A 59 -0.11 -4.35 -4.52
CA ARG A 59 -0.28 -3.50 -5.72
C ARG A 59 0.37 -2.13 -5.55
N SER A 60 0.22 -1.51 -4.40
CA SER A 60 0.76 -0.18 -4.10
C SER A 60 2.28 -0.21 -3.95
N GLY A 61 2.83 -1.27 -3.34
CA GLY A 61 4.28 -1.49 -3.25
C GLY A 61 4.91 -1.75 -4.62
N ALA A 62 4.25 -2.54 -5.48
CA ALA A 62 4.72 -2.76 -6.85
C ALA A 62 4.66 -1.49 -7.71
N SER A 63 3.69 -0.61 -7.50
CA SER A 63 3.57 0.67 -8.19
C SER A 63 4.71 1.63 -7.84
N LEU A 64 5.12 1.68 -6.57
CA LEU A 64 6.24 2.52 -6.12
C LEU A 64 7.59 2.04 -6.63
N SER A 65 7.78 0.71 -6.74
CA SER A 65 9.00 0.14 -7.34
C SER A 65 9.13 0.48 -8.82
N GLN A 66 8.03 0.66 -9.57
CA GLN A 66 8.07 1.03 -10.98
C GLN A 66 8.31 2.54 -11.18
N ALA A 67 7.75 3.39 -10.31
CA ALA A 67 7.96 4.83 -10.36
C ALA A 67 9.45 5.21 -10.18
N ASN A 68 10.20 4.42 -9.42
CA ASN A 68 11.62 4.68 -9.15
C ASN A 68 12.57 4.16 -10.26
N GLY A 69 12.05 3.49 -11.30
CA GLY A 69 12.85 2.81 -12.34
C GLY A 69 12.86 3.49 -13.72
N GLN A 70 12.16 4.62 -13.90
CA GLN A 70 11.96 5.22 -15.23
C GLN A 70 12.83 6.47 -15.51
N ASP A 71 13.69 6.89 -14.59
CA ASP A 71 14.48 8.14 -14.74
C ASP A 71 15.91 7.92 -15.29
N SER A 72 16.10 6.99 -16.24
CA SER A 72 17.44 6.71 -16.80
C SER A 72 17.52 6.50 -18.31
N PHE A 73 16.47 6.80 -19.07
CA PHE A 73 16.55 6.71 -20.53
C PHE A 73 16.21 8.05 -21.19
N LEU A 74 17.18 8.96 -21.16
CA LEU A 74 17.34 9.98 -22.20
C LEU A 74 18.22 9.39 -23.31
N PRO A 75 17.70 9.05 -24.50
CA PRO A 75 18.56 8.82 -25.66
C PRO A 75 19.07 10.18 -26.09
N GLY A 76 20.35 10.41 -25.82
CA GLY A 76 21.07 11.61 -26.23
C GLY A 76 20.96 11.83 -27.73
N THR A 77 20.63 13.07 -28.08
CA THR A 77 20.73 13.65 -29.41
C THR A 77 22.14 13.45 -29.97
N ARG A 78 22.27 12.58 -30.97
CA ARG A 78 23.35 12.53 -31.97
C ARG A 78 22.70 11.91 -33.21
N HIS A 79 22.72 12.47 -34.41
CA HIS A 79 23.73 13.28 -35.08
C HIS A 79 23.08 14.10 -36.20
#